data_AF-A0A449B406-F1
#
_entry.id   AF-A0A449B406-F1
#
_cell.length_a   1.000
_cell.length_b   1.000
_cell.length_c   1.000
_cell.angle_alpha   90.00
_cell.angle_beta   90.00
_cell.angle_gamma   90.00
#
_symmetry.space_group_name_H-M   'P 1'
#
loop_
_entity.id
_entity.type
_entity.pdbx_description
1 polymer ?
#
loop_
_entity_poly.entity_id
_entity_poly.type
_entity_poly.pdbx_seq_one_letter_code
_entity_poly.pdbx_strand_id
1 'polypeptide(L)'
;MNRDPEVCLENIEKRRKLLLKLHEENLYNLAHPALIREEDKPIEAKCNDPFCQVVSEEITKEEKKRLLTIRILGLVFSLILITMAILIAVLISQTF
;
A
#
# COMPACT_ATOMS: atom_id res chain seq x y z
N MET A 1 -0.75 -43.14 -12.44
CA MET A 1 -0.62 -41.74 -11.95
C MET A 1 -1.34 -41.70 -10.61
N ASN A 2 -0.63 -42.15 -9.57
CA ASN A 2 -1.19 -42.54 -8.27
C ASN A 2 -1.45 -41.34 -7.36
N ARG A 3 -2.73 -41.02 -7.12
CA ARG A 3 -3.17 -40.40 -5.87
C ARG A 3 -3.79 -41.50 -5.03
N ASP A 4 -2.93 -42.26 -4.36
CA ASP A 4 -3.39 -43.28 -3.42
C ASP A 4 -3.97 -42.57 -2.18
N PRO A 5 -5.28 -42.74 -1.88
CA PRO A 5 -5.95 -42.00 -0.81
C PRO A 5 -5.31 -42.24 0.56
N GLU A 6 -4.73 -43.42 0.80
CA GLU A 6 -4.09 -43.77 2.08
C GLU A 6 -2.79 -42.96 2.29
N VAL A 7 -1.97 -42.84 1.25
CA VAL A 7 -0.74 -42.03 1.27
C VAL A 7 -1.05 -40.54 1.43
N CYS A 8 -2.17 -40.07 0.86
CA CYS A 8 -2.61 -38.70 1.06
C CYS A 8 -3.03 -38.41 2.50
N LEU A 9 -3.77 -39.34 3.14
CA LEU A 9 -4.19 -39.20 4.54
C LEU A 9 -2.99 -39.18 5.49
N GLU A 10 -2.02 -40.07 5.29
CA GLU A 10 -0.79 -40.12 6.10
C GLU A 10 0.00 -38.80 6.01
N ASN A 11 0.10 -38.22 4.79
CA ASN A 11 0.79 -36.95 4.60
C ASN A 11 0.04 -35.77 5.24
N ILE A 12 -1.30 -35.77 5.21
CA ILE A 12 -2.11 -34.75 5.90
C ILE A 12 -1.90 -34.86 7.41
N GLU A 13 -1.87 -36.06 7.97
CA GLU A 13 -1.65 -36.27 9.40
C GLU A 13 -0.25 -35.82 9.83
N LYS A 14 0.79 -36.16 9.04
CA LYS A 14 2.17 -35.67 9.26
C LYS A 14 2.24 -34.14 9.27
N ARG A 15 1.56 -33.47 8.33
CA ARG A 15 1.51 -32.01 8.27
C ARG A 15 0.78 -31.41 9.47
N ARG A 16 -0.33 -32.01 9.92
CA ARG A 16 -1.05 -31.56 11.13
C ARG A 16 -0.18 -31.66 12.37
N LYS A 17 0.55 -32.77 12.56
CA LYS A 17 1.48 -32.96 13.68
C LYS A 17 2.61 -31.93 13.65
N LEU A 18 3.16 -31.64 12.47
CA LEU A 18 4.19 -30.62 12.31
C LEU A 18 3.67 -29.21 12.64
N LEU A 19 2.47 -28.86 12.18
CA LEU A 19 1.86 -27.56 12.45
C LEU A 19 1.59 -27.35 13.94
N LEU A 20 1.11 -28.38 14.65
CA LEU A 20 0.92 -28.33 16.10
C LEU A 20 2.25 -28.06 16.81
N LYS A 21 3.31 -28.78 16.43
CA LYS A 21 4.65 -28.59 16.98
C LYS A 21 5.18 -27.16 16.76
N LEU A 22 5.09 -26.65 15.53
CA LEU A 22 5.54 -25.29 15.20
C LEU A 22 4.72 -24.22 15.94
N HIS A 23 3.44 -24.48 16.19
CA HIS A 23 2.59 -23.57 16.95
C HIS A 23 3.02 -23.49 18.41
N GLU A 24 3.29 -24.64 19.05
CA GLU A 24 3.79 -24.70 20.43
C GLU A 24 5.17 -24.05 20.56
N GLU A 25 6.08 -24.30 19.61
CA GLU A 25 7.40 -23.65 19.55
C GLU A 25 7.27 -22.12 19.42
N ASN A 26 6.35 -21.63 18.57
CA ASN A 26 6.10 -20.20 18.44
C ASN A 26 5.53 -19.57 19.72
N LEU A 27 4.58 -20.23 20.40
CA LEU A 27 4.06 -19.75 21.68
C LEU A 27 5.16 -19.67 22.75
N TYR A 28 6.04 -20.67 22.79
CA TYR A 28 7.18 -20.68 23.70
C TYR A 28 8.17 -19.54 23.41
N ASN A 29 8.49 -19.31 22.13
CA ASN A 29 9.40 -18.24 21.71
C ASN A 29 8.82 -16.85 21.98
N LEU A 30 7.52 -16.66 21.79
CA LEU A 30 6.83 -15.42 22.14
C LEU A 30 6.82 -15.15 23.65
N ALA A 31 6.72 -16.19 24.48
CA ALA A 31 6.80 -16.07 25.93
C ALA A 31 8.24 -15.78 26.43
N HIS A 32 9.27 -16.09 25.64
CA HIS A 32 10.68 -15.91 25.97
C HIS A 32 11.40 -15.05 24.92
N PRO A 33 11.09 -13.74 24.86
CA PRO A 33 11.56 -12.86 23.79
C PRO A 33 13.09 -12.69 23.73
N ALA A 34 13.82 -13.06 24.79
CA ALA A 34 15.28 -13.08 24.81
C ALA A 34 15.92 -14.21 23.96
N LEU A 35 15.12 -15.18 23.48
CA LEU A 35 15.56 -16.26 22.59
C LEU A 35 15.37 -15.93 21.10
N ILE A 36 14.72 -14.81 20.77
CA ILE A 36 14.55 -14.34 19.40
C ILE A 36 15.93 -13.87 18.90
N ARG A 37 16.51 -14.60 17.94
CA ARG A 37 17.74 -14.17 17.26
C ARG A 37 17.48 -12.83 16.58
N GLU A 38 18.47 -11.95 16.49
CA GLU A 38 18.28 -10.65 15.81
C GLU A 38 17.83 -10.78 14.34
N GLU A 39 18.04 -11.96 13.76
CA GLU A 39 17.60 -12.39 12.42
C GLU A 39 16.09 -12.67 12.33
N ASP A 40 15.43 -13.01 13.44
CA ASP A 40 14.01 -13.38 13.53
C ASP A 40 13.14 -12.23 14.08
N LYS A 41 13.60 -10.98 13.93
CA LYS A 41 12.81 -9.81 14.35
C LYS A 41 11.43 -9.84 13.67
N PRO A 42 10.37 -9.57 14.44
CA PRO A 42 9.01 -9.56 13.88
C PRO A 42 8.96 -8.59 12.70
N ILE A 43 8.30 -9.02 11.62
CA ILE A 43 8.02 -8.17 10.44
C ILE A 43 7.43 -6.86 10.97
N GLU A 44 8.21 -5.79 10.87
CA GLU A 44 7.78 -4.48 11.36
C GLU A 44 6.48 -4.11 10.65
N ALA A 45 5.46 -3.73 11.42
CA ALA A 45 4.15 -3.34 10.87
C ALA A 45 4.24 -2.13 9.92
N LYS A 46 5.39 -1.45 9.89
CA LYS A 46 5.71 -0.36 8.99
C LYS A 46 6.79 -0.80 8.02
N CYS A 47 6.43 -0.80 6.74
CA CYS A 47 7.33 -1.14 5.66
C CYS A 47 8.34 0.01 5.45
N ASN A 48 9.61 -0.23 5.78
CA ASN A 48 10.69 0.76 5.65
C ASN A 48 11.33 0.77 4.25
N ASP A 49 10.75 0.05 3.28
CA ASP A 49 11.21 0.03 1.90
C ASP A 49 10.86 1.37 1.22
N PRO A 50 11.79 2.01 0.46
CA PRO A 50 11.50 3.25 -0.26
C PRO A 50 10.34 3.12 -1.27
N PHE A 51 10.01 1.90 -1.71
CA PHE A 51 8.84 1.64 -2.55
C PHE A 51 7.51 1.57 -1.75
N CYS A 52 7.56 1.26 -0.46
CA CYS A 52 6.39 1.25 0.43
C CYS A 52 6.04 2.64 0.98
N GLN A 53 7.03 3.51 1.19
CA GLN A 53 6.82 4.87 1.69
C GLN A 53 5.96 5.73 0.76
N VAL A 54 5.87 5.36 -0.52
CA VAL A 54 5.01 6.05 -1.51
C VAL A 54 3.52 5.90 -1.19
N VAL A 55 3.12 4.86 -0.44
CA VAL A 55 1.71 4.63 -0.05
C VAL A 55 1.44 5.07 1.38
N SER A 56 2.45 5.09 2.26
CA SER A 56 2.35 5.50 3.65
C SER A 56 2.91 6.89 3.91
N GLU A 57 2.71 7.84 2.99
CA GLU A 57 2.80 9.24 3.36
C GLU A 57 1.69 9.49 4.38
N GLU A 58 2.05 9.53 5.65
CA GLU A 58 1.35 10.40 6.61
C GLU A 58 1.54 11.84 6.10
N ILE A 59 0.84 12.20 4.99
CA ILE A 59 0.92 13.51 4.37
C ILE A 59 0.61 14.50 5.49
N THR A 60 1.59 15.30 5.86
CA THR A 60 1.40 16.32 6.88
C THR A 60 0.23 17.20 6.44
N LYS A 61 -0.63 17.65 7.38
CA LYS A 61 -1.83 18.43 7.04
C LYS A 61 -1.51 19.66 6.17
N GLU A 62 -0.29 20.15 6.24
CA GLU A 62 0.22 21.29 5.47
C GLU A 62 0.49 20.95 4.00
N GLU A 63 1.10 19.80 3.71
CA GLU A 63 1.39 19.35 2.34
C GLU A 63 0.11 19.02 1.58
N LYS A 64 -0.87 18.41 2.25
CA LYS A 64 -2.19 18.15 1.67
C LYS A 64 -2.90 19.44 1.25
N LYS A 65 -2.80 20.49 2.07
CA LYS A 65 -3.36 21.81 1.74
C LYS A 65 -2.65 22.43 0.53
N ARG A 66 -1.31 22.37 0.48
CA ARG A 66 -0.55 22.89 -0.67
C ARG A 66 -0.93 22.19 -1.96
N LEU A 67 -1.05 20.86 -1.95
CA LEU A 67 -1.43 20.07 -3.12
C LEU A 67 -2.85 20.44 -3.60
N LEU A 68 -3.80 20.59 -2.67
CA LEU A 68 -5.16 21.04 -2.97
C LEU A 68 -5.18 22.46 -3.55
N THR A 69 -4.42 23.39 -2.98
CA THR A 69 -4.34 24.77 -3.48
C THR A 69 -3.80 24.80 -4.90
N ILE A 70 -2.71 24.09 -5.19
CA ILE A 70 -2.13 24.02 -6.54
C ILE A 70 -3.14 23.45 -7.53
N ARG A 71 -3.85 22.38 -7.15
CA ARG A 71 -4.87 21.75 -8.00
C ARG A 71 -6.02 22.70 -8.32
N ILE A 72 -6.51 23.45 -7.32
CA ILE A 72 -7.57 24.45 -7.51
C ILE A 72 -7.08 25.60 -8.40
N LEU A 73 -5.86 26.09 -8.17
CA LEU A 73 -5.27 27.16 -8.95
C LEU A 73 -5.16 26.79 -10.43
N GLY A 74 -4.73 25.55 -10.73
CA GLY A 74 -4.67 25.04 -12.10
C GLY A 74 -6.04 24.97 -12.79
N LEU A 75 -7.08 24.54 -12.05
CA LEU A 75 -8.45 24.51 -12.56
C LEU A 75 -8.99 25.90 -12.89
N VAL A 76 -8.79 26.86 -11.98
CA VAL A 76 -9.21 28.25 -12.17
C VAL A 76 -8.49 28.89 -13.35
N PHE A 77 -7.16 28.68 -13.46
CA PHE A 77 -6.36 29.23 -14.56
C PHE A 77 -6.81 28.68 -15.92
N SER A 78 -7.10 27.39 -16.01
CA SER A 78 -7.63 26.77 -17.23
C SER A 78 -8.97 27.39 -17.66
N LEU A 79 -9.90 27.60 -16.73
CA LEU A 79 -11.19 28.24 -17.03
C LEU A 79 -11.00 29.67 -17.55
N ILE A 80 -10.10 30.46 -16.93
CA ILE A 80 -9.82 31.83 -17.36
C ILE A 80 -9.31 31.84 -18.81
N LEU A 81 -8.37 30.95 -19.16
CA LEU A 81 -7.85 30.87 -20.53
C LEU A 81 -8.93 30.53 -21.56
N ILE A 82 -9.83 29.60 -21.24
CA ILE A 82 -10.96 29.25 -22.11
C ILE A 82 -11.87 30.47 -22.31
N THR A 83 -12.23 31.17 -21.23
CA THR A 83 -13.09 32.37 -21.35
C THR A 83 -12.43 33.48 -22.16
N MET A 84 -11.13 33.71 -21.99
CA MET A 84 -10.37 34.68 -22.79
C MET A 84 -10.35 34.32 -24.27
N ALA A 85 -10.13 33.04 -24.60
CA ALA A 85 -10.15 32.58 -25.98
C ALA A 85 -11.52 32.80 -26.64
N ILE A 86 -12.62 32.53 -25.92
CA ILE A 86 -13.99 32.78 -26.41
C ILE A 86 -14.22 34.27 -26.64
N LEU A 87 -13.81 35.13 -25.71
CA LEU A 87 -13.97 36.58 -25.86
C LEU A 87 -13.22 37.12 -27.08
N ILE A 88 -11.98 36.65 -27.30
CA ILE A 88 -11.19 37.03 -28.48
C ILE A 88 -11.90 36.56 -29.77
N ALA A 89 -12.40 35.33 -29.80
CA ALA A 89 -13.13 34.81 -30.96
C ALA A 89 -14.39 35.64 -31.28
N VAL A 90 -15.15 36.02 -30.25
CA VAL A 90 -16.35 36.87 -30.41
C VAL A 90 -15.96 38.26 -30.94
N LEU A 91 -14.91 38.88 -30.39
CA LEU A 91 -14.45 40.19 -30.88
C LEU A 91 -14.02 40.14 -32.34
N ILE A 92 -13.25 39.12 -32.74
CA ILE A 92 -12.87 38.94 -34.14
C ILE A 92 -14.11 38.79 -35.03
N SER A 93 -15.08 37.97 -34.61
CA SER A 93 -16.33 37.75 -35.37
C SER A 93 -17.24 38.97 -35.48
N GLN A 94 -17.09 39.96 -34.58
CA GLN A 94 -17.82 41.23 -34.67
C GLN A 94 -17.09 42.28 -35.50
N THR A 95 -15.76 42.19 -35.58
CA THR A 95 -14.93 43.12 -36.35
C THR A 95 -14.77 42.76 -37.83
N PHE A 96 -15.04 41.51 -38.21
CA PHE A 96 -14.92 40.97 -39.57
C PHE A 96 -16.30 40.60 -40.12
#